data_AF-A0AA35SAL8-F1
#
_entry.id   AF-A0AA35SAL8-F1
#
_cell.length_a   1.000
_cell.length_b   1.000
_cell.length_c   1.000
_cell.angle_alpha   90.00
_cell.angle_beta   90.00
_cell.angle_gamma   90.00
#
_symmetry.space_group_name_H-M   'P 1'
#
loop_
_entity.id
_entity.type
_entity.pdbx_description
1 polymer ?
#
loop_
_entity_poly.entity_id
_entity_poly.type
_entity_poly.pdbx_seq_one_letter_code
_entity_poly.pdbx_strand_id
1 'polypeptide(L)' 'MAAELEQEPDLNKAPPHLEGYLLKQRQSSVLKKGWKKFFFIVIEDHLKYYRKKEDYEAGKEPISLMRLSQ' A
#
# COMPACT_ATOMS: atom_id res chain seq x y z
N MET A 1 -21.17 -0.17 33.30
CA MET A 1 -19.84 -0.13 32.67
C MET A 1 -20.00 -0.72 31.28
N ALA A 2 -20.25 0.13 30.29
CA ALA A 2 -20.37 -0.32 28.90
C ALA A 2 -18.97 -0.35 28.30
N ALA A 3 -18.58 -1.49 27.75
CA ALA A 3 -17.36 -1.65 26.99
C ALA A 3 -17.53 -0.89 25.66
N GLU A 4 -16.91 0.28 25.55
CA GLU A 4 -16.64 0.90 24.26
C GLU A 4 -15.71 -0.05 23.50
N LEU A 5 -16.31 -0.79 22.56
CA LEU A 5 -15.59 -1.46 21.49
C LEU A 5 -14.84 -0.38 20.73
N GLU A 6 -13.54 -0.24 21.03
CA GLU A 6 -12.60 0.52 20.22
C GLU A 6 -12.63 -0.09 18.81
N GLN A 7 -13.45 0.48 17.93
CA GLN A 7 -13.39 0.15 16.52
C GLN A 7 -12.04 0.63 16.03
N GLU A 8 -11.09 -0.30 15.91
CA GLU A 8 -9.82 -0.07 15.23
C GLU A 8 -10.15 0.65 13.90
N PRO A 9 -9.54 1.83 13.62
CA PRO A 9 -9.86 2.56 12.42
C PRO A 9 -9.60 1.65 11.22
N ASP A 10 -10.61 1.47 10.38
CA ASP A 10 -10.46 0.72 9.14
C ASP A 10 -9.47 1.49 8.25
N LEU A 11 -8.19 1.12 8.35
CA LEU A 11 -7.04 1.71 7.64
C LEU A 11 -7.18 1.58 6.10
N ASN A 12 -8.26 0.98 5.60
CA ASN A 12 -8.58 0.89 4.18
C ASN A 12 -9.61 1.94 3.73
N LYS A 13 -10.25 2.66 4.66
CA LYS A 13 -11.18 3.78 4.38
C LYS A 13 -10.60 5.16 4.62
N ALA A 14 -9.45 5.28 5.27
CA ALA A 14 -8.79 6.56 5.45
C ALA A 14 -8.32 7.11 4.08
N PRO A 15 -8.51 8.42 3.80
CA PRO A 15 -8.02 9.01 2.57
C PRO A 15 -6.49 8.87 2.52
N PRO A 16 -5.92 8.46 1.38
CA PRO A 16 -4.48 8.31 1.27
C PRO A 16 -3.80 9.66 1.45
N HIS A 17 -2.79 9.74 2.33
CA HIS A 17 -2.02 10.97 2.52
C HIS A 17 -1.24 11.32 1.25
N LEU A 18 -0.72 10.29 0.58
CA LEU A 18 0.01 10.39 -0.67
C LEU A 18 -0.33 9.20 -1.56
N GLU A 19 -0.60 9.47 -2.83
CA GLU A 19 -0.79 8.45 -3.85
C GLU A 19 -0.02 8.81 -5.12
N GLY A 20 0.47 7.81 -5.87
CA GLY A 20 1.17 8.08 -7.11
C GLY A 20 1.84 6.87 -7.74
N TYR A 21 2.29 7.03 -8.98
CA TYR A 21 3.04 5.98 -9.66
C TYR A 21 4.53 6.13 -9.42
N LEU A 22 5.15 5.07 -8.91
CA LEU A 22 6.61 4.99 -8.76
C LEU A 22 7.16 3.77 -9.49
N LEU A 23 8.44 3.85 -9.84
CA LEU A 23 9.19 2.74 -10.38
C LEU A 23 9.87 1.99 -9.23
N LYS A 24 9.53 0.71 -9.05
CA LYS A 24 10.20 -0.17 -8.10
C LYS A 24 11.19 -1.05 -8.84
N GLN A 25 12.43 -1.10 -8.35
CA GLN A 25 13.41 -2.07 -8.83
C GLN A 25 13.04 -3.47 -8.32
N ARG A 26 13.00 -4.46 -9.21
CA ARG A 26 12.93 -5.87 -8.77
C ARG A 26 14.27 -6.26 -8.14
N GLN A 27 14.23 -6.64 -6.86
CA GLN A 27 15.27 -7.52 -6.31
C GLN A 27 15.09 -8.89 -6.96
N SER A 28 15.90 -9.18 -7.97
CA SER A 28 16.03 -10.53 -8.53
C SER A 28 17.52 -10.84 -8.60
N SER A 29 17.95 -11.86 -7.88
CA SER A 29 19.37 -12.22 -7.73
C SER A 29 19.95 -12.95 -8.95
N VAL A 30 19.13 -13.37 -9.92
CA VAL A 30 19.60 -14.27 -10.99
C VAL A 30 19.40 -13.71 -12.39
N LEU A 31 18.25 -13.12 -12.73
CA LEU A 31 17.98 -12.65 -14.09
C LEU A 31 17.17 -11.34 -14.11
N LYS A 32 17.83 -10.30 -14.65
CA LYS A 32 17.33 -8.96 -15.04
C LYS A 32 16.79 -8.09 -13.89
N LYS A 33 17.67 -7.22 -13.36
CA LYS A 33 17.29 -6.00 -12.63
C LYS A 33 16.43 -5.13 -13.55
N GLY A 34 15.11 -5.20 -13.37
CA GLY A 34 14.14 -4.40 -14.10
C GLY A 34 13.46 -3.40 -13.18
N TRP A 35 13.20 -2.20 -13.69
CA TRP A 35 12.30 -1.25 -13.06
C TRP A 35 10.88 -1.54 -13.54
N LYS A 36 9.93 -1.60 -12.62
CA LYS A 36 8.52 -1.77 -12.96
C LYS A 36 7.69 -0.70 -12.28
N LYS A 37 6.77 -0.11 -13.04
CA LYS A 37 5.82 0.89 -12.56
C LYS A 37 4.74 0.23 -11.71
N PHE A 38 4.50 0.77 -10.51
CA PHE A 38 3.43 0.37 -9.61
C PHE A 38 2.75 1.62 -9.05
N PHE A 39 1.50 1.46 -8.60
CA PHE A 39 0.74 2.51 -7.94
C PHE A 39 0.93 2.39 -6.42
N PHE A 40 1.55 3.39 -5.81
CA PHE A 40 1.86 3.43 -4.40
C PHE A 40 0.89 4.34 -3.68
N ILE A 41 0.55 3.93 -2.46
CA ILE A 41 -0.39 4.63 -1.60
C ILE A 41 0.17 4.60 -0.19
N VAL A 42 0.26 5.76 0.44
CA VAL A 42 0.64 5.93 1.84
C VAL A 42 -0.61 6.24 2.64
N ILE A 43 -0.92 5.36 3.59
CA ILE A 43 -2.03 5.54 4.54
C ILE A 43 -1.42 5.43 5.93
N GLU A 44 -1.49 6.53 6.68
CA GLU A 44 -0.82 6.72 7.96
C GLU A 44 0.66 6.30 7.90
N ASP A 45 1.04 5.25 8.62
CA ASP A 45 2.40 4.71 8.66
C ASP A 45 2.62 3.52 7.72
N HIS A 46 1.66 3.24 6.84
CA HIS A 46 1.70 2.07 5.96
C HIS A 46 1.81 2.47 4.49
N LEU A 47 2.83 1.97 3.83
CA LEU A 47 2.99 2.00 2.39
C LEU A 47 2.40 0.74 1.77
N LYS A 48 1.38 0.92 0.93
CA LYS A 48 0.76 -0.12 0.11
C LYS A 48 1.11 0.12 -1.35
N TYR A 49 1.25 -0.94 -2.15
CA TYR A 49 1.35 -0.77 -3.60
C TYR A 49 0.59 -1.81 -4.42
N TYR A 50 0.11 -1.36 -5.57
CA TYR A 50 -0.77 -2.06 -6.49
C TYR A 50 -0.18 -2.08 -7.90
N ARG A 51 -0.67 -2.96 -8.77
CA ARG A 51 -0.20 -2.99 -10.18
C ARG A 51 -0.65 -1.75 -10.92
N LYS A 52 -1.89 -1.32 -10.67
CA LYS A 52 -2.52 -0.14 -11.26
C LYS A 52 -3.39 0.56 -10.22
N LYS A 53 -3.77 1.81 -10.49
CA LYS A 53 -4.73 2.55 -9.65
C LYS A 53 -6.09 1.86 -9.57
N GLU A 54 -6.55 1.28 -10.68
CA GLU A 54 -7.83 0.55 -10.76
C GLU A 54 -7.93 -0.61 -9.76
N ASP A 55 -6.80 -1.26 -9.41
CA ASP A 55 -6.81 -2.35 -8.43
C ASP A 55 -7.10 -1.81 -7.01
N TYR A 56 -6.63 -0.60 -6.69
CA TYR A 56 -6.96 0.08 -5.44
C TYR A 56 -8.41 0.54 -5.40
N GLU A 57 -8.89 1.18 -6.47
CA GLU A 57 -10.28 1.65 -6.56
C GLU A 57 -11.29 0.49 -6.54
N ALA A 58 -10.90 -0.68 -7.06
CA ALA A 58 -11.68 -1.91 -6.97
C ALA A 58 -11.60 -2.59 -5.58
N GLY A 59 -10.85 -2.04 -4.62
CA GLY A 59 -10.70 -2.60 -3.29
C GLY A 59 -9.95 -3.94 -3.26
N LYS A 60 -9.07 -4.21 -4.24
CA LYS A 60 -8.26 -5.43 -4.22
C LYS A 60 -7.19 -5.36 -3.15
N GLU A 61 -6.62 -6.52 -2.83
CA GLU A 61 -5.49 -6.61 -1.90
C GLU A 61 -4.22 -5.98 -2.50
N PRO A 62 -3.44 -5.24 -1.70
CA PRO A 62 -2.16 -4.69 -2.15
C PRO A 62 -1.15 -5.82 -2.40
N ILE A 63 -0.26 -5.60 -3.37
CA ILE A 63 0.83 -6.56 -3.66
C ILE A 63 1.79 -6.65 -2.47
N SER A 64 1.96 -5.55 -1.73
CA SER A 64 2.72 -5.53 -0.50
C SER A 64 2.20 -4.42 0.40
N LEU A 65 2.27 -4.69 1.70
CA LEU A 65 2.10 -3.76 2.80
C LEU A 65 3.46 -3.60 3.49
N MET A 66 3.90 -2.38 3.72
CA MET A 66 5.15 -2.08 4.43
C MET A 66 4.88 -0.99 5.47
N ARG A 67 5.44 -1.12 6.68
CA ARG A 67 5.47 -0.01 7.64
C ARG A 67 6.60 0.95 7.29
N LEU A 68 6.34 2.24 7.39
CA LEU A 68 7.28 3.30 7.07
C LEU A 68 8.15 3.69 8.27
N SER A 69 7.60 3.61 9.49
CA SER A 69 8.35 3.85 10.72
C SER A 69 8.73 2.54 11.42
N GLN A 70 9.96 2.48 11.93
CA GLN A 70 10.49 1.38 12.76
C GLN A 70 10.63 1.82 14.21
#